data_AF-A0A960BR47-F1
#
_entry.id   AF-A0A960BR47-F1
#
_cell.length_a   1.000
_cell.length_b   1.000
_cell.length_c   1.000
_cell.angle_alpha   90.00
_cell.angle_beta   90.00
_cell.angle_gamma   90.00
#
_symmetry.space_group_name_H-M   'P 1'
#
loop_
_entity.id
_entity.type
_entity.pdbx_description
1 polymer ?
#
loop_
_entity_poly.entity_id
_entity_poly.type
_entity_poly.pdbx_seq_one_letter_code
_entity_poly.pdbx_strand_id
1 'polypeptide(L)'
;GGKHNVRTVDEALIGAVVALGHPVPSIRKFFPSVGEESALLEEAGFDVRSMWWFPRPTPLRPGQTPADWTKVFRSDVWREVPIEQHAELARSIDEACAGLRSADGWNIDYWRLRWVCRAT
;
A
#
# COMPACT_ATOMS: atom_id res chain seq x y z
N GLY A 1 5.51 7.73 -1.04
CA GLY A 1 5.34 6.56 -1.92
C GLY A 1 4.81 7.05 -3.24
N GLY A 2 5.11 6.38 -4.35
CA GLY A 2 4.58 6.80 -5.67
C GLY A 2 3.31 6.06 -6.05
N LYS A 3 2.73 6.43 -7.19
CA LYS A 3 1.65 5.69 -7.85
C LYS A 3 1.91 4.18 -7.79
N HIS A 4 0.87 3.39 -7.59
CA HIS A 4 0.93 1.92 -7.41
C HIS A 4 1.51 1.41 -6.08
N ASN A 5 1.97 2.28 -5.18
CA ASN A 5 2.52 1.83 -3.90
C ASN A 5 1.47 1.06 -3.08
N VAL A 6 1.83 -0.16 -2.66
CA VAL A 6 1.01 -1.10 -1.87
C VAL A 6 -0.35 -1.44 -2.49
N ARG A 7 -0.46 -1.35 -3.83
CA ARG A 7 -1.73 -1.51 -4.53
C ARG A 7 -2.32 -2.89 -4.29
N THR A 8 -1.55 -3.94 -4.47
CA THR A 8 -2.04 -5.33 -4.38
C THR A 8 -2.61 -5.60 -2.98
N VAL A 9 -1.90 -5.16 -1.95
CA VAL A 9 -2.31 -5.37 -0.56
C VAL A 9 -3.54 -4.52 -0.18
N ASP A 10 -3.61 -3.28 -0.66
CA ASP A 10 -4.79 -2.44 -0.46
C ASP A 10 -6.03 -3.02 -1.18
N GLU A 11 -5.89 -3.46 -2.43
CA GLU A 11 -6.97 -4.09 -3.20
C GLU A 11 -7.43 -5.41 -2.57
N ALA A 12 -6.51 -6.23 -2.07
CA ALA A 12 -6.81 -7.46 -1.34
C ALA A 12 -7.62 -7.19 -0.06
N LEU A 13 -7.21 -6.21 0.74
CA LEU A 13 -7.94 -5.81 1.95
C LEU A 13 -9.36 -5.33 1.62
N ILE A 14 -9.49 -4.41 0.66
CA ILE A 14 -10.79 -3.86 0.25
C ILE A 14 -11.70 -4.98 -0.25
N GLY A 15 -11.20 -5.83 -1.14
CA GLY A 15 -11.95 -6.96 -1.69
C GLY A 15 -12.43 -7.93 -0.61
N ALA A 16 -11.56 -8.28 0.33
CA ALA A 16 -11.90 -9.20 1.42
C ALA A 16 -12.95 -8.62 2.38
N VAL A 17 -12.86 -7.33 2.74
CA VAL A 17 -13.86 -6.67 3.60
C VAL A 17 -15.22 -6.60 2.91
N VAL A 18 -15.24 -6.24 1.62
CA VAL A 18 -16.48 -6.20 0.81
C VAL A 18 -17.10 -7.59 0.69
N ALA A 19 -16.29 -8.63 0.48
CA ALA A 19 -16.77 -10.01 0.40
C ALA A 19 -17.40 -10.50 1.71
N LEU A 20 -16.94 -9.98 2.85
CA LEU A 20 -17.54 -10.25 4.17
C LEU A 20 -18.79 -9.40 4.46
N GLY A 21 -19.18 -8.51 3.55
CA GLY A 21 -20.39 -7.69 3.68
C GLY A 21 -20.22 -6.44 4.55
N HIS A 22 -18.99 -5.98 4.78
CA HIS A 22 -18.70 -4.83 5.64
C HIS A 22 -18.34 -3.57 4.85
N PRO A 23 -18.57 -2.37 5.42
CA PRO A 23 -18.14 -1.14 4.80
C PRO A 23 -16.62 -1.01 4.83
N VAL A 24 -16.07 -0.41 3.78
CA VAL A 24 -14.65 -0.05 3.72
C VAL A 24 -14.52 1.45 4.01
N PRO A 25 -13.87 1.85 5.11
CA PRO A 25 -13.64 3.25 5.39
C PRO A 25 -12.65 3.85 4.39
N SER A 26 -12.67 5.17 4.24
CA SER A 26 -11.74 5.86 3.33
C SER A 26 -10.29 5.64 3.77
N ILE A 27 -9.51 4.92 2.94
CA ILE A 27 -8.08 4.75 3.14
C ILE A 27 -7.37 6.03 2.69
N ARG A 28 -7.01 6.88 3.66
CA ARG A 28 -6.22 8.09 3.40
C ARG A 28 -4.81 7.70 2.94
N LYS A 29 -4.53 7.90 1.65
CA LYS A 29 -3.20 7.73 1.06
C LYS A 29 -2.97 8.75 -0.04
N PHE A 30 -1.75 9.27 -0.11
CA PHE A 30 -1.30 10.14 -1.20
C PHE A 30 -0.10 9.48 -1.88
N PHE A 31 -0.36 8.89 -3.05
CA PHE A 31 0.62 8.14 -3.85
C PHE A 31 0.61 8.67 -5.28
N PRO A 32 1.17 9.87 -5.50
CA PRO A 32 1.11 10.56 -6.77
C PRO A 32 1.97 9.88 -7.83
N SER A 33 1.57 10.07 -9.08
CA SER A 33 2.42 9.88 -10.24
C SER A 33 3.55 10.91 -10.28
N VAL A 34 4.52 10.67 -11.17
CA VAL A 34 5.60 11.63 -11.43
C VAL A 34 5.04 13.00 -11.84
N GLY A 35 4.03 13.03 -12.71
CA GLY A 35 3.44 14.27 -13.20
C GLY A 35 2.70 15.06 -12.11
N GLU A 36 1.90 14.37 -11.29
CA GLU A 36 1.16 15.00 -10.19
C GLU A 36 2.11 15.60 -9.15
N GLU A 37 3.14 14.86 -8.72
CA GLU A 37 4.11 15.38 -7.76
C GLU A 37 4.97 16.51 -8.35
N SER A 38 5.36 16.40 -9.63
CA SER A 38 6.16 17.44 -10.29
C SER A 38 5.38 18.76 -10.38
N ALA A 39 4.10 18.69 -10.76
CA ALA A 39 3.24 19.87 -10.83
C ALA A 39 3.08 20.55 -9.46
N LEU A 40 2.87 19.78 -8.39
CA LEU A 40 2.76 20.32 -7.03
C LEU A 40 4.07 20.99 -6.56
N LEU A 41 5.21 20.39 -6.89
CA LEU A 41 6.51 20.96 -6.54
C LEU A 41 6.79 22.27 -7.31
N GLU A 42 6.48 22.31 -8.60
CA GLU A 42 6.65 23.51 -9.43
C GLU A 42 5.70 24.63 -9.00
N GLU A 43 4.43 24.33 -8.70
CA GLU A 43 3.47 25.29 -8.15
C GLU A 43 3.95 25.88 -6.81
N ALA A 44 4.66 25.08 -6.01
CA ALA A 44 5.25 25.51 -4.76
C ALA A 44 6.58 26.28 -4.91
N GLY A 45 7.05 26.55 -6.14
CA GLY A 45 8.30 27.31 -6.40
C GLY A 45 9.57 26.45 -6.33
N PHE A 46 9.49 25.17 -6.67
CA PHE A 46 10.67 24.33 -6.80
C PHE A 46 11.00 24.01 -8.25
N ASP A 47 12.28 24.11 -8.60
CA ASP A 47 12.82 23.53 -9.83
C ASP A 47 13.04 22.03 -9.64
N VAL A 48 12.22 21.19 -10.27
CA VAL A 48 12.42 19.73 -10.28
C VAL A 48 13.60 19.37 -11.18
N ARG A 49 14.67 18.80 -10.60
CA ARG A 49 15.90 18.43 -11.34
C ARG A 49 15.87 16.99 -11.83
N SER A 50 15.29 16.11 -11.03
CA SER A 50 15.11 14.70 -11.39
C SER A 50 14.03 14.09 -10.51
N MET A 51 13.32 13.12 -11.06
CA MET A 51 12.33 12.31 -10.34
C MET A 51 12.36 10.88 -10.86
N TRP A 52 12.34 9.91 -9.95
CA TRP A 52 12.33 8.49 -10.23
C TRP A 52 11.14 7.83 -9.58
N TRP A 53 10.46 6.98 -10.35
CA TRP A 53 9.40 6.11 -9.91
C TRP A 53 9.80 4.66 -10.18
N PHE A 54 9.89 3.83 -9.15
CA PHE A 54 10.40 2.46 -9.29
C PHE A 54 9.82 1.50 -8.23
N PRO A 55 9.68 0.21 -8.57
CA PRO A 55 9.26 -0.80 -7.62
C PRO A 55 10.38 -1.05 -6.60
N ARG A 56 10.01 -1.26 -5.34
CA ARG A 56 10.91 -1.66 -4.26
C ARG A 56 10.25 -2.72 -3.38
N PRO A 57 10.04 -3.95 -3.89
CA PRO A 57 9.54 -5.05 -3.08
C PRO A 57 10.35 -5.15 -1.79
N THR A 58 9.66 -5.20 -0.66
CA THR A 58 10.32 -5.23 0.66
C THR A 58 9.87 -6.46 1.42
N PRO A 59 10.80 -7.32 1.87
CA PRO A 59 10.45 -8.53 2.60
C PRO A 59 9.82 -8.17 3.95
N LEU A 60 8.80 -8.92 4.33
CA LEU A 60 8.27 -8.95 5.68
C LEU A 60 9.19 -9.78 6.59
N ARG A 61 9.04 -9.63 7.91
CA ARG A 61 9.79 -10.47 8.85
C ARG A 61 9.33 -11.93 8.70
N PRO A 62 10.22 -12.91 8.99
CA PRO A 62 9.83 -14.31 9.01
C PRO A 62 8.56 -14.53 9.85
N GLY A 63 7.59 -15.25 9.29
CA GLY A 63 6.30 -15.53 9.93
C GLY A 63 5.22 -14.45 9.77
N GLN A 64 5.53 -13.27 9.24
CA GLN A 64 4.52 -12.24 8.95
C GLN A 64 3.90 -12.43 7.56
N THR A 65 2.63 -12.06 7.43
CA THR A 65 1.88 -12.09 6.16
C THR A 65 1.38 -10.70 5.75
N PRO A 66 0.89 -10.53 4.51
CA PRO A 66 0.20 -9.31 4.10
C PRO A 66 -0.95 -8.89 5.02
N ALA A 67 -1.71 -9.85 5.57
CA ALA A 67 -2.74 -9.57 6.57
C ALA A 67 -2.15 -8.89 7.82
N ASP A 68 -1.05 -9.39 8.38
CA ASP A 68 -0.39 -8.77 9.52
C ASP A 68 0.07 -7.34 9.22
N TRP A 69 0.58 -7.12 8.01
CA TRP A 69 0.94 -5.78 7.54
C TRP A 69 -0.29 -4.85 7.51
N THR A 70 -1.41 -5.30 6.94
CA THR A 70 -2.63 -4.48 6.90
C THR A 70 -3.21 -4.20 8.28
N LYS A 71 -3.10 -5.12 9.24
CA LYS A 71 -3.53 -4.86 10.63
C LYS A 71 -2.80 -3.66 11.23
N VAL A 72 -1.52 -3.48 10.89
CA VAL A 72 -0.71 -2.35 11.37
C VAL A 72 -1.01 -1.08 10.58
N PHE A 73 -0.99 -1.14 9.25
CA PHE A 73 -1.03 0.06 8.40
C PHE A 73 -2.42 0.46 7.92
N ARG A 74 -3.44 -0.37 8.18
CA ARG A 74 -4.86 -0.18 7.82
C ARG A 74 -5.78 -0.57 8.97
N SER A 75 -5.34 -0.39 10.22
CA SER A 75 -6.08 -0.77 11.43
C SER A 75 -7.51 -0.24 11.46
N ASP A 76 -7.75 0.96 10.91
CA ASP A 76 -9.07 1.57 10.76
C ASP A 76 -10.06 0.68 9.99
N VAL A 77 -9.59 0.00 8.93
CA VAL A 77 -10.41 -0.91 8.13
C VAL A 77 -10.72 -2.18 8.92
N TRP A 78 -9.74 -2.70 9.66
CA TRP A 78 -9.92 -3.89 10.51
C TRP A 78 -10.92 -3.67 11.64
N ARG A 79 -11.07 -2.43 12.12
CA ARG A 79 -12.03 -2.07 13.18
C ARG A 79 -13.49 -2.09 12.72
N GLU A 80 -13.74 -2.02 11.41
CA GLU A 80 -15.09 -2.12 10.84
C GLU A 80 -15.56 -3.58 10.68
N VAL A 81 -14.64 -4.55 10.82
CA VAL A 81 -14.95 -5.98 10.72
C VAL A 81 -15.00 -6.61 12.12
N PRO A 82 -16.06 -7.36 12.49
CA PRO A 82 -16.13 -8.04 13.78
C PRO A 82 -14.97 -9.02 14.02
N ILE A 83 -14.51 -9.11 15.26
CA ILE A 83 -13.29 -9.86 15.63
C ILE A 83 -13.36 -11.35 15.26
N GLU A 84 -14.55 -11.93 15.35
CA GLU A 84 -14.89 -13.30 14.97
C GLU A 84 -14.64 -13.60 13.47
N GLN A 85 -14.61 -12.56 12.62
CA GLN A 85 -14.33 -12.69 11.19
C GLN A 85 -12.88 -12.34 10.83
N HIS A 86 -12.05 -11.89 11.79
CA HIS A 86 -10.67 -11.46 11.49
C HIS A 86 -9.78 -12.60 10.96
N ALA A 87 -10.03 -13.84 11.38
CA ALA A 87 -9.30 -15.00 10.86
C ALA A 87 -9.60 -15.23 9.37
N GLU A 88 -10.87 -15.11 8.97
CA GLU A 88 -11.32 -15.27 7.60
C GLU A 88 -10.87 -14.08 6.71
N LEU A 89 -10.93 -12.87 7.26
CA LEU A 89 -10.38 -11.67 6.62
C LEU A 89 -8.88 -11.83 6.35
N ALA A 90 -8.10 -12.27 7.35
CA ALA A 90 -6.67 -12.48 7.20
C ALA A 90 -6.35 -13.51 6.11
N ARG A 91 -7.03 -14.65 6.15
CA ARG A 91 -6.90 -15.71 5.14
C ARG A 91 -7.19 -15.18 3.73
N SER A 92 -8.30 -14.46 3.55
CA SER A 92 -8.70 -13.90 2.25
C SER A 92 -7.68 -12.88 1.71
N ILE A 93 -7.13 -12.03 2.58
CA ILE A 93 -6.09 -11.06 2.19
C ILE A 93 -4.82 -11.79 1.72
N ASP A 94 -4.37 -12.78 2.49
CA ASP A 94 -3.14 -13.51 2.21
C ASP A 94 -3.25 -14.32 0.92
N GLU A 95 -4.41 -14.94 0.67
CA GLU A 95 -4.70 -15.66 -0.58
C GLU A 95 -4.71 -14.73 -1.79
N ALA A 96 -5.39 -13.59 -1.70
CA ALA A 96 -5.41 -12.58 -2.76
C ALA A 96 -4.01 -11.99 -3.03
N CYS A 97 -3.13 -12.00 -2.02
CA CYS A 97 -1.77 -11.51 -2.15
C CYS A 97 -0.77 -12.58 -2.62
N ALA A 98 -1.16 -13.83 -2.91
CA ALA A 98 -0.24 -14.95 -3.16
C ALA A 98 0.92 -14.66 -4.14
N GLY A 99 0.70 -13.81 -5.15
CA GLY A 99 1.75 -13.37 -6.09
C GLY A 99 2.89 -12.55 -5.47
N LEU A 100 2.77 -12.10 -4.22
CA LEU A 100 3.80 -11.37 -3.48
C LEU A 100 4.75 -12.29 -2.69
N ARG A 101 4.50 -13.60 -2.71
CA ARG A 101 5.31 -14.59 -1.99
C ARG A 101 6.51 -15.02 -2.84
N SER A 102 7.71 -14.96 -2.26
CA SER A 102 8.94 -15.52 -2.80
C SER A 102 9.39 -16.74 -1.98
N ALA A 103 10.51 -17.36 -2.37
CA ALA A 103 11.12 -18.46 -1.63
C ALA A 103 11.50 -18.06 -0.18
N ASP A 104 11.85 -16.79 0.04
CA ASP A 104 12.30 -16.26 1.32
C ASP A 104 11.16 -15.72 2.20
N GLY A 105 9.91 -15.76 1.70
CA GLY A 105 8.73 -15.30 2.42
C GLY A 105 7.90 -14.26 1.66
N TRP A 106 7.14 -13.46 2.40
CA TRP A 106 6.25 -12.45 1.82
C TRP A 106 6.97 -11.14 1.55
N ASN A 107 6.61 -10.47 0.46
CA ASN A 107 7.03 -9.12 0.16
C ASN A 107 5.83 -8.18 0.10
N ILE A 108 6.05 -6.89 0.38
CA ILE A 108 5.06 -5.84 0.11
C ILE A 108 5.47 -5.10 -1.16
N ASP A 109 4.51 -4.88 -2.06
CA ASP A 109 4.63 -4.25 -3.37
C ASP A 109 4.77 -2.72 -3.28
N TYR A 110 5.75 -2.26 -2.52
CA TYR A 110 6.04 -0.85 -2.43
C TYR A 110 6.52 -0.27 -3.77
N TRP A 111 6.02 0.92 -4.09
CA TRP A 111 6.54 1.76 -5.16
C TRP A 111 7.05 3.07 -4.56
N ARG A 112 8.28 3.43 -4.91
CA ARG A 112 8.93 4.63 -4.40
C ARG A 112 8.91 5.70 -5.48
N LEU A 113 8.59 6.90 -5.02
CA LEU A 113 8.81 8.14 -5.76
C LEU A 113 9.93 8.86 -5.01
N ARG A 114 10.97 9.26 -5.74
CA ARG A 114 12.12 10.00 -5.21
C ARG A 114 12.42 11.13 -6.16
N TRP A 115 12.74 12.30 -5.64
CA TRP A 115 13.10 13.45 -6.46
C TRP A 115 14.21 14.27 -5.83
N VAL A 116 14.81 15.12 -6.65
CA VAL A 116 15.74 16.17 -6.26
C VAL A 116 15.21 17.48 -6.83
N CYS A 117 15.05 18.47 -5.96
CA CYS A 117 14.57 19.79 -6.31
C CYS A 117 15.52 20.87 -5.80
N ARG A 118 15.44 22.05 -6.39
CA ARG A 118 16.09 23.27 -5.92
C ARG A 118 15.02 24.33 -5.66
N ALA A 119 15.07 24.99 -4.50
CA ALA A 119 14.22 26.15 -4.25
C ALA A 119 14.60 27.29 -5.19
N THR A 120 13.59 27.93 -5.80
CA THR A 120 13.78 29.14 -6.62
C THR A 120 14.04 30.36 -5.76
#